data_AF-A0A9D5ZLU0-F1
#
_entry.id   AF-A0A9D5ZLU0-F1
#
_cell.length_a   1.000
_cell.length_b   1.000
_cell.length_c   1.000
_cell.angle_alpha   90.00
_cell.angle_beta   90.00
_cell.angle_gamma   90.00
#
_symmetry.space_group_name_H-M   'P 1'
#
loop_
_entity.id
_entity.type
_entity.pdbx_description
1 polymer ?
#
loop_
_entity_poly.entity_id
_entity_poly.type
_entity_poly.pdbx_seq_one_letter_code
_entity_poly.pdbx_strand_id
1 'polypeptide(L)'
;MINVILLQFLLLLSFFMIACAPMGSSRHCSDSQDLMQQNVNDYYMGTGTDEYFLPRLPTWANYSTSGVCKKNRQTHYVNLQKLRQSFNLSYSAGIQFQFLFNKLYVENQKASSMLSLAKKNAIREEEVTFYNTKDNIASGNLPFRAPTYAQIHLIWIDPALKSAPILADLLAFLQSDQNRVGHPVFISLCLFSDEVDAFIAHNSLNDSDIRVIPQEMFSIFSSQKNSEFNTYFSLKLDAFFQSKTQKLTLFLPKSFKAPIEFKGKYQTAYY
;
A
#
# COMPACT_ATOMS: atom_id res chain seq x y z
N MET A 1 -22.60 53.70 31.89
CA MET A 1 -21.85 53.05 30.79
C MET A 1 -20.33 53.25 30.97
N ILE A 2 -19.73 52.67 32.01
CA ILE A 2 -18.26 52.75 32.27
C ILE A 2 -17.64 51.36 32.57
N ASN A 3 -18.43 50.27 32.63
CA ASN A 3 -17.94 48.97 33.12
C ASN A 3 -17.54 47.93 32.06
N VAL A 4 -17.58 48.22 30.76
CA VAL A 4 -17.21 47.23 29.72
C VAL A 4 -15.77 47.42 29.24
N ILE A 5 -15.27 48.65 29.21
CA ILE A 5 -13.92 48.97 28.70
C ILE A 5 -12.84 48.55 29.71
N LEU A 6 -13.13 48.65 31.02
CA LEU A 6 -12.19 48.23 32.07
C LEU A 6 -11.97 46.71 32.10
N LEU A 7 -13.01 45.93 31.76
CA LEU A 7 -12.95 44.46 31.77
C LEU A 7 -12.18 43.91 30.56
N GLN A 8 -12.25 44.57 29.40
CA GLN A 8 -11.48 44.20 28.21
C GLN A 8 -9.98 44.50 28.38
N PHE A 9 -9.62 45.58 29.09
CA PHE A 9 -8.22 45.88 29.41
C PHE A 9 -7.59 44.89 30.40
N LEU A 10 -8.36 44.43 31.41
CA LEU A 10 -7.89 43.43 32.38
C LEU A 10 -7.66 42.04 31.75
N LEU A 11 -8.48 41.64 30.76
CA LEU A 11 -8.28 40.38 30.04
C LEU A 11 -7.06 40.40 29.11
N LEU A 12 -6.77 41.53 28.45
CA LEU A 12 -5.59 41.67 27.60
C LEU A 12 -4.27 41.69 28.39
N LEU A 13 -4.26 42.21 29.61
CA LEU A 13 -3.09 42.18 30.50
C LEU A 13 -2.75 40.77 31.04
N SER A 14 -3.74 39.88 31.13
CA SER A 14 -3.51 38.49 31.54
C SER A 14 -2.82 37.62 30.48
N PHE A 15 -2.87 38.02 29.20
CA PHE A 15 -2.25 37.28 28.10
C PHE A 15 -0.76 37.63 27.87
N PHE A 16 -0.25 38.71 28.47
CA PHE A 16 1.13 39.17 28.24
C PHE A 16 2.14 38.72 29.31
N MET A 17 1.71 38.03 30.37
CA MET A 17 2.57 37.61 31.50
C MET A 17 2.86 36.09 31.53
N ILE A 18 2.64 35.36 30.43
CA ILE A 18 3.10 33.96 30.25
C ILE A 18 4.18 33.92 29.15
N ALA A 19 5.12 34.86 29.21
CA ALA A 19 6.34 34.82 28.43
C ALA A 19 7.51 35.17 29.35
N CYS A 20 8.54 34.31 29.36
CA CYS A 20 9.79 34.43 30.12
C CYS A 20 9.73 34.19 31.63
N ALA A 21 9.80 32.91 32.01
CA ALA A 21 10.59 32.50 33.18
C ALA A 21 11.92 31.89 32.70
N PRO A 22 13.06 32.60 32.79
CA PRO A 22 14.38 32.03 32.62
C PRO A 22 14.88 31.60 34.01
N MET A 23 14.55 30.38 34.43
CA MET A 23 15.24 29.75 35.56
C MET A 23 16.23 28.72 35.02
N GLY A 24 17.48 29.18 34.97
CA GLY A 24 18.64 28.35 34.73
C GLY A 24 18.68 27.15 35.66
N SER A 25 18.69 25.98 35.04
CA SER A 25 19.46 24.85 35.54
C SER A 25 20.28 24.36 34.36
N SER A 26 21.55 24.77 34.36
CA SER A 26 22.61 24.18 33.55
C SER A 26 22.77 22.72 33.97
N ARG A 27 21.87 21.86 33.49
CA ARG A 27 22.11 20.43 33.44
C ARG A 27 23.23 20.22 32.43
N HIS A 28 24.42 20.00 32.98
CA HIS A 28 25.48 19.24 32.35
C HIS A 28 24.83 18.04 31.66
N CYS A 29 24.70 18.09 30.34
CA CYS A 29 24.41 16.91 29.53
C CYS A 29 25.72 16.13 29.43
N SER A 30 26.12 15.50 30.53
CA SER A 30 26.96 14.31 30.45
C SER A 30 26.06 13.18 29.97
N ASP A 31 25.73 13.22 28.69
CA ASP A 31 25.23 12.06 27.96
C ASP A 31 26.28 11.74 26.90
N SER A 32 27.45 11.34 27.38
CA SER A 32 28.18 10.26 26.71
C SER A 32 27.34 8.99 26.88
N GLN A 33 26.18 8.97 26.21
CA GLN A 33 25.70 7.72 25.65
C GLN A 33 26.89 7.17 24.89
N ASP A 34 27.19 5.90 25.15
CA ASP A 34 27.91 5.02 24.26
C ASP A 34 27.41 5.25 22.82
N LEU A 35 27.97 6.25 22.14
CA LEU A 35 28.12 6.26 20.71
C LEU A 35 29.14 5.16 20.48
N MET A 36 28.66 3.90 20.56
CA MET A 36 29.38 2.80 19.96
C MET A 36 29.75 3.30 18.58
N GLN A 37 31.04 3.48 18.32
CA GLN A 37 31.55 3.69 16.98
C GLN A 37 31.05 2.52 16.15
N GLN A 38 29.91 2.70 15.50
CA GLN A 38 29.44 1.80 14.47
C GLN A 38 30.41 2.01 13.32
N ASN A 39 30.96 0.92 12.82
CA ASN A 39 31.97 0.97 11.78
C ASN A 39 31.34 1.68 10.58
N VAL A 40 31.99 2.70 10.03
CA VAL A 40 31.45 3.47 8.89
C VAL A 40 31.21 2.54 7.69
N ASN A 41 31.93 1.42 7.62
CA ASN A 41 31.71 0.35 6.65
C ASN A 41 30.33 -0.32 6.76
N ASP A 42 29.71 -0.35 7.95
CA ASP A 42 28.35 -0.90 8.13
C ASP A 42 27.27 0.03 7.56
N TYR A 43 27.59 1.30 7.31
CA TYR A 43 26.67 2.29 6.72
C TYR A 43 26.75 2.39 5.19
N TYR A 44 27.85 1.96 4.59
CA TYR A 44 28.17 2.31 3.19
C TYR A 44 28.28 1.14 2.21
N MET A 45 28.11 -0.11 2.66
CA MET A 45 27.96 -1.23 1.73
C MET A 45 26.49 -1.36 1.32
N GLY A 46 26.05 -0.48 0.42
CA GLY A 46 24.79 -0.70 -0.29
C GLY A 46 24.85 -2.06 -0.97
N THR A 47 23.84 -2.91 -0.73
CA THR A 47 23.83 -4.33 -1.15
C THR A 47 23.62 -4.51 -2.65
N GLY A 48 23.72 -3.43 -3.43
CA GLY A 48 23.29 -3.33 -4.82
C GLY A 48 21.77 -3.37 -4.98
N THR A 49 21.02 -3.95 -4.04
CA THR A 49 19.56 -4.11 -4.15
C THR A 49 18.80 -2.78 -4.02
N ASP A 50 19.38 -1.80 -3.31
CA ASP A 50 18.79 -0.48 -3.09
C ASP A 50 18.46 0.26 -4.41
N GLU A 51 19.21 0.00 -5.48
CA GLU A 51 19.00 0.66 -6.77
C GLU A 51 17.66 0.30 -7.42
N TYR A 52 17.08 -0.83 -7.02
CA TYR A 52 15.81 -1.35 -7.51
C TYR A 52 14.61 -0.82 -6.74
N PHE A 53 14.82 -0.05 -5.67
CA PHE A 53 13.73 0.55 -4.90
C PHE A 53 13.59 2.04 -5.17
N LEU A 54 12.36 2.54 -5.05
CA LEU A 54 12.08 3.96 -4.97
C LEU A 54 12.27 4.45 -3.53
N PRO A 55 12.54 5.76 -3.33
CA PRO A 55 12.51 6.35 -2.01
C PRO A 55 11.17 6.09 -1.30
N ARG A 56 11.24 5.75 -0.01
CA ARG A 56 10.03 5.51 0.81
C ARG A 56 9.20 6.78 0.88
N LEU A 57 7.88 6.64 0.73
CA LEU A 57 6.97 7.77 0.89
C LEU A 57 6.92 8.22 2.35
N PRO A 58 6.93 9.53 2.62
CA PRO A 58 6.65 10.03 3.96
C PRO A 58 5.19 9.73 4.33
N THR A 59 4.92 9.57 5.63
CA THR A 59 3.60 9.14 6.13
C THR A 59 2.45 10.10 5.77
N TRP A 60 2.75 11.38 5.52
CA TRP A 60 1.77 12.37 5.08
C TRP A 60 1.37 12.21 3.60
N ALA A 61 2.25 11.64 2.76
CA ALA A 61 2.00 11.42 1.34
C ALA A 61 1.39 10.04 1.05
N ASN A 62 1.29 9.18 2.06
CA ASN A 62 0.83 7.80 1.94
C ASN A 62 -0.72 7.74 2.04
N TYR A 63 -1.39 8.27 1.02
CA TYR A 63 -2.86 8.42 0.95
C TYR A 63 -3.39 7.97 -0.41
N SER A 64 -4.57 7.34 -0.45
CA SER A 64 -5.31 7.07 -1.68
C SER A 64 -6.41 8.11 -1.87
N THR A 65 -6.34 8.86 -2.97
CA THR A 65 -7.33 9.87 -3.31
C THR A 65 -8.68 9.26 -3.66
N SER A 66 -8.72 8.26 -4.54
CA SER A 66 -9.99 7.63 -4.94
C SER A 66 -10.60 6.77 -3.82
N GLY A 67 -9.78 6.08 -3.03
CA GLY A 67 -10.23 5.32 -1.84
C GLY A 67 -10.54 6.19 -0.61
N VAL A 68 -10.12 7.46 -0.64
CA VAL A 68 -10.27 8.44 0.44
C VAL A 68 -9.72 7.91 1.77
N CYS A 69 -8.52 7.35 1.77
CA CYS A 69 -7.97 6.63 2.93
C CYS A 69 -6.48 6.87 3.12
N LYS A 70 -6.06 6.99 4.38
CA LYS A 70 -4.66 7.04 4.77
C LYS A 70 -4.15 5.61 4.96
N LYS A 71 -2.98 5.33 4.40
CA LYS A 71 -2.33 4.03 4.47
C LYS A 71 -1.53 3.96 5.77
N ASN A 72 -1.82 2.95 6.59
CA ASN A 72 -1.24 2.79 7.93
C ASN A 72 0.19 2.20 7.93
N ARG A 73 0.59 1.55 6.83
CA ARG A 73 1.92 0.96 6.63
C ARG A 73 2.60 1.52 5.40
N GLN A 74 3.92 1.48 5.39
CA GLN A 74 4.73 1.86 4.24
C GLN A 74 4.80 0.68 3.26
N THR A 75 4.65 0.99 1.98
CA THR A 75 4.93 0.05 0.88
C THR A 75 6.33 0.35 0.34
N HIS A 76 7.14 -0.68 0.18
CA HIS A 76 8.40 -0.63 -0.56
C HIS A 76 8.07 -0.68 -2.04
N TYR A 77 8.08 0.49 -2.68
CA TYR A 77 7.83 0.59 -4.10
C TYR A 77 9.11 0.26 -4.88
N VAL A 78 8.98 -0.60 -5.87
CA VAL A 78 10.09 -1.03 -6.71
C VAL A 78 10.19 -0.10 -7.90
N ASN A 79 11.41 0.24 -8.30
CA ASN A 79 11.72 0.80 -9.60
C ASN A 79 11.47 -0.26 -10.68
N LEU A 80 10.19 -0.41 -11.09
CA LEU A 80 9.77 -1.45 -12.01
C LEU A 80 10.50 -1.36 -13.35
N GLN A 81 10.89 -0.16 -13.80
CA GLN A 81 11.68 -0.01 -15.02
C GLN A 81 13.03 -0.71 -14.90
N LYS A 82 13.82 -0.36 -13.88
CA LYS A 82 15.13 -0.99 -13.64
C LYS A 82 14.99 -2.48 -13.39
N LEU A 83 14.08 -2.88 -12.49
CA LEU A 83 13.88 -4.29 -12.13
C LEU A 83 13.52 -5.12 -13.37
N ARG A 84 12.57 -4.66 -14.19
CA ARG A 84 12.15 -5.39 -15.39
C ARG A 84 13.23 -5.44 -16.45
N GLN A 85 14.05 -4.40 -16.58
CA GLN A 85 15.16 -4.37 -17.53
C GLN A 85 16.28 -5.33 -17.10
N SER A 86 16.71 -5.29 -15.83
CA SER A 86 17.80 -6.13 -15.33
C SER A 86 17.44 -7.62 -15.32
N PHE A 87 16.19 -7.97 -15.01
CA PHE A 87 15.76 -9.37 -14.85
C PHE A 87 14.82 -9.85 -15.98
N ASN A 88 14.67 -9.06 -17.05
CA ASN A 88 13.79 -9.36 -18.19
C ASN A 88 12.35 -9.72 -17.78
N LEU A 89 11.79 -9.01 -16.79
CA LEU A 89 10.47 -9.30 -16.24
C LEU A 89 9.35 -8.64 -17.05
N SER A 90 8.22 -9.35 -17.18
CA SER A 90 6.97 -8.77 -17.67
C SER A 90 6.43 -7.72 -16.68
N TYR A 91 5.47 -6.90 -17.12
CA TYR A 91 4.81 -5.93 -16.21
C TYR A 91 4.15 -6.65 -15.03
N SER A 92 3.39 -7.72 -15.31
CA SER A 92 2.74 -8.54 -14.29
C SER A 92 3.76 -9.13 -13.31
N ALA A 93 4.86 -9.70 -13.80
CA ALA A 93 5.92 -10.24 -12.95
C ALA A 93 6.59 -9.17 -12.06
N GLY A 94 6.79 -7.95 -12.57
CA GLY A 94 7.31 -6.84 -11.76
C GLY A 94 6.36 -6.39 -10.65
N ILE A 95 5.05 -6.32 -10.93
CA ILE A 95 4.03 -6.00 -9.92
C ILE A 95 3.97 -7.12 -8.85
N GLN A 96 4.04 -8.38 -9.29
CA GLN A 96 4.05 -9.55 -8.40
C GLN A 96 5.31 -9.57 -7.52
N PHE A 97 6.46 -9.17 -8.06
CA PHE A 97 7.69 -9.00 -7.29
C PHE A 97 7.48 -7.97 -6.17
N GLN A 98 6.98 -6.77 -6.50
CA GLN A 98 6.69 -5.75 -5.49
C GLN A 98 5.74 -6.28 -4.42
N PHE A 99 4.68 -6.96 -4.83
CA PHE A 99 3.70 -7.53 -3.90
C PHE A 99 4.33 -8.56 -2.96
N LEU A 100 5.03 -9.57 -3.53
CA LEU A 100 5.66 -10.62 -2.76
C LEU A 100 6.73 -10.07 -1.80
N PHE A 101 7.54 -9.11 -2.26
CA PHE A 101 8.52 -8.45 -1.42
C PHE A 101 7.87 -7.79 -0.20
N ASN A 102 6.83 -6.99 -0.41
CA ASN A 102 6.13 -6.30 0.68
C ASN A 102 5.50 -7.29 1.68
N LYS A 103 4.94 -8.40 1.17
CA LYS A 103 4.37 -9.46 1.99
C LYS A 103 5.44 -10.11 2.88
N LEU A 104 6.52 -10.61 2.27
CA LEU A 104 7.62 -11.26 2.98
C LEU A 104 8.32 -10.31 3.96
N TYR A 105 8.48 -9.03 3.59
CA TYR A 105 9.11 -8.04 4.44
C TYR A 105 8.30 -7.77 5.73
N VAL A 106 6.96 -7.75 5.64
CA VAL A 106 6.09 -7.62 6.81
C VAL A 106 6.11 -8.89 7.66
N GLU A 107 6.10 -10.07 7.03
CA GLU A 107 6.18 -11.37 7.73
C GLU A 107 7.51 -11.50 8.50
N ASN A 108 8.63 -11.14 7.87
CA ASN A 108 9.96 -11.16 8.49
C ASN A 108 10.05 -10.16 9.65
N GLN A 109 9.49 -8.95 9.53
CA GLN A 109 9.46 -8.00 10.65
C GLN A 109 8.63 -8.51 11.84
N LYS A 110 7.47 -9.14 11.59
CA LYS A 110 6.65 -9.77 12.63
C LYS A 110 7.44 -10.89 13.33
N ALA A 111 8.18 -11.70 12.59
CA ALA A 111 9.05 -12.74 13.17
C ALA A 111 10.23 -12.16 13.99
N SER A 112 10.96 -11.17 13.44
CA SER A 112 12.13 -10.57 14.09
C SER A 112 11.78 -9.74 15.33
N SER A 113 10.62 -9.07 15.33
CA SER A 113 10.10 -8.34 16.51
C SER A 113 9.78 -9.25 17.69
N MET A 114 9.38 -10.50 17.43
CA MET A 114 9.21 -11.52 18.49
C MET A 114 10.55 -12.01 19.06
N LEU A 115 11.66 -11.81 18.34
CA LEU A 115 12.99 -12.33 18.69
C LEU A 115 13.99 -11.27 19.19
N SER A 116 13.54 -10.03 19.45
CA SER A 116 14.33 -8.89 19.96
C SER A 116 15.64 -8.53 19.20
N LEU A 117 15.82 -9.07 17.99
CA LEU A 117 16.99 -8.86 17.10
C LEU A 117 16.77 -7.75 16.04
N ALA A 118 15.63 -7.07 16.09
CA ALA A 118 15.00 -6.40 14.95
C ALA A 118 15.72 -5.19 14.32
N LYS A 119 16.75 -4.60 14.96
CA LYS A 119 17.32 -3.32 14.47
C LYS A 119 18.72 -3.42 13.85
N LYS A 120 19.52 -4.44 14.22
CA LYS A 120 20.91 -4.55 13.73
C LYS A 120 21.04 -5.19 12.34
N ASN A 121 20.00 -5.85 11.83
CA ASN A 121 20.08 -6.63 10.58
C ASN A 121 19.13 -6.16 9.47
N ALA A 122 18.52 -4.97 9.57
CA ALA A 122 17.46 -4.55 8.64
C ALA A 122 17.91 -4.52 7.16
N ILE A 123 19.15 -4.08 6.89
CA ILE A 123 19.73 -4.07 5.53
C ILE A 123 19.89 -5.49 4.99
N ARG A 124 20.41 -6.40 5.82
CA ARG A 124 20.57 -7.82 5.49
C ARG A 124 19.21 -8.50 5.26
N GLU A 125 18.21 -8.16 6.06
CA GLU A 125 16.84 -8.68 5.89
C GLU A 125 16.21 -8.21 4.58
N GLU A 126 16.38 -6.94 4.20
CA GLU A 126 15.91 -6.39 2.93
C GLU A 126 16.57 -7.09 1.73
N GLU A 127 17.89 -7.28 1.76
CA GLU A 127 18.63 -8.01 0.73
C GLU A 127 18.19 -9.48 0.61
N VAL A 128 18.10 -10.21 1.72
CA VAL A 128 17.63 -11.60 1.74
C VAL A 128 16.20 -11.69 1.19
N THR A 129 15.32 -10.77 1.61
CA THR A 129 13.94 -10.71 1.11
C THR A 129 13.90 -10.43 -0.39
N PHE A 130 14.77 -9.56 -0.90
CA PHE A 130 14.89 -9.25 -2.32
C PHE A 130 15.28 -10.48 -3.14
N TYR A 131 16.35 -11.18 -2.76
CA TYR A 131 16.81 -12.37 -3.50
C TYR A 131 15.80 -13.53 -3.41
N ASN A 132 15.20 -13.75 -2.24
CA ASN A 132 14.12 -14.73 -2.10
C ASN A 132 12.94 -14.40 -3.02
N THR A 133 12.54 -13.12 -3.08
CA THR A 133 11.47 -12.67 -3.98
C THR A 133 11.85 -12.92 -5.43
N LYS A 134 13.08 -12.56 -5.85
CA LYS A 134 13.59 -12.80 -7.20
C LYS A 134 13.49 -14.26 -7.59
N ASP A 135 13.97 -15.16 -6.72
CA ASP A 135 14.02 -16.59 -7.01
C ASP A 135 12.61 -17.20 -7.09
N ASN A 136 11.68 -16.74 -6.23
CA ASN A 136 10.27 -17.14 -6.30
C ASN A 136 9.62 -16.71 -7.63
N ILE A 137 9.79 -15.44 -8.03
CA ILE A 137 9.23 -14.94 -9.28
C ILE A 137 9.84 -15.64 -10.49
N ALA A 138 11.17 -15.86 -10.50
CA ALA A 138 11.86 -16.58 -11.56
C ALA A 138 11.40 -18.04 -11.69
N SER A 139 11.08 -18.68 -10.56
CA SER A 139 10.55 -20.04 -10.50
C SER A 139 9.05 -20.13 -10.83
N GLY A 140 8.38 -19.01 -11.12
CA GLY A 140 6.94 -18.95 -11.38
C GLY A 140 6.07 -19.07 -10.13
N ASN A 141 6.65 -18.98 -8.92
CA ASN A 141 5.90 -18.93 -7.67
C ASN A 141 5.34 -17.51 -7.45
N LEU A 142 4.21 -17.23 -8.10
CA LEU A 142 3.53 -15.94 -8.03
C LEU A 142 2.54 -15.89 -6.86
N PRO A 143 2.56 -14.84 -6.02
CA PRO A 143 1.62 -14.71 -4.89
C PRO A 143 0.18 -14.50 -5.35
N PHE A 144 -0.04 -13.84 -6.49
CA PHE A 144 -1.35 -13.74 -7.12
C PHE A 144 -1.39 -14.61 -8.38
N ARG A 145 -2.33 -15.54 -8.46
CA ARG A 145 -2.58 -16.31 -9.68
C ARG A 145 -3.81 -15.74 -10.37
N ALA A 146 -3.61 -15.19 -11.56
CA ALA A 146 -4.71 -14.68 -12.37
C ALA A 146 -5.70 -15.83 -12.66
N PRO A 147 -7.00 -15.65 -12.38
CA PRO A 147 -8.02 -16.64 -12.74
C PRO A 147 -8.01 -16.87 -14.25
N THR A 148 -8.24 -18.12 -14.69
CA THR A 148 -8.26 -18.49 -16.12
C THR A 148 -9.66 -18.43 -16.76
N TYR A 149 -10.65 -17.90 -16.03
CA TYR A 149 -12.03 -17.79 -16.48
C TYR A 149 -12.18 -16.82 -17.66
N ALA A 150 -13.18 -17.07 -18.50
CA ALA A 150 -13.48 -16.20 -19.65
C ALA A 150 -13.88 -14.78 -19.23
N GLN A 151 -14.49 -14.63 -18.06
CA GLN A 151 -14.88 -13.34 -17.48
C GLN A 151 -14.36 -13.20 -16.06
N ILE A 152 -13.75 -12.05 -15.77
CA ILE A 152 -13.21 -11.70 -14.46
C ILE A 152 -13.98 -10.48 -13.96
N HIS A 153 -14.53 -10.59 -12.75
CA HIS A 153 -15.23 -9.52 -12.06
C HIS A 153 -14.25 -8.82 -11.11
N LEU A 154 -13.77 -7.66 -11.52
CA LEU A 154 -12.93 -6.80 -10.71
C LEU A 154 -13.85 -5.97 -9.81
N ILE A 155 -13.89 -6.24 -8.50
CA ILE A 155 -14.84 -5.62 -7.58
C ILE A 155 -14.10 -4.64 -6.68
N TRP A 156 -14.44 -3.35 -6.78
CA TRP A 156 -13.80 -2.32 -5.95
C TRP A 156 -14.45 -2.23 -4.58
N ILE A 157 -13.77 -2.69 -3.53
CA ILE A 157 -14.38 -2.88 -2.20
C ILE A 157 -14.26 -1.66 -1.27
N ASP A 158 -13.42 -0.67 -1.57
CA ASP A 158 -13.14 0.43 -0.64
C ASP A 158 -14.38 1.23 -0.19
N PRO A 159 -15.38 1.50 -1.07
CA PRO A 159 -16.59 2.20 -0.64
C PRO A 159 -17.42 1.40 0.39
N ALA A 160 -17.39 0.07 0.33
CA ALA A 160 -18.11 -0.80 1.27
C ALA A 160 -17.50 -0.77 2.68
N LEU A 161 -16.23 -0.40 2.82
CA LEU A 161 -15.54 -0.32 4.11
C LEU A 161 -16.09 0.78 5.02
N LYS A 162 -16.80 1.76 4.46
CA LYS A 162 -17.27 2.97 5.16
C LYS A 162 -18.78 3.09 5.25
N SER A 163 -19.52 2.21 4.58
CA SER A 163 -20.96 2.35 4.39
C SER A 163 -21.65 0.99 4.47
N ALA A 164 -22.40 0.77 5.56
CA ALA A 164 -23.16 -0.47 5.75
C ALA A 164 -24.17 -0.73 4.61
N PRO A 165 -24.88 0.27 4.04
CA PRO A 165 -25.71 0.05 2.86
C PRO A 165 -24.93 -0.47 1.65
N ILE A 166 -23.76 0.11 1.36
CA ILE A 166 -22.91 -0.33 0.23
C ILE A 166 -22.34 -1.73 0.48
N LEU A 167 -22.02 -2.05 1.73
CA LEU A 167 -21.61 -3.40 2.11
C LEU A 167 -22.74 -4.41 1.89
N ALA A 168 -23.98 -4.07 2.27
CA ALA A 168 -25.14 -4.94 2.01
C ALA A 168 -25.34 -5.18 0.50
N ASP A 169 -25.23 -4.13 -0.32
CA ASP A 169 -25.31 -4.24 -1.79
C ASP A 169 -24.19 -5.14 -2.35
N LEU A 170 -22.95 -5.00 -1.86
CA LEU A 170 -21.83 -5.85 -2.24
C LEU A 170 -22.11 -7.33 -1.91
N LEU A 171 -22.56 -7.62 -0.70
CA LEU A 171 -22.84 -8.98 -0.26
C LEU A 171 -24.00 -9.60 -1.07
N ALA A 172 -25.05 -8.83 -1.35
CA ALA A 172 -26.15 -9.26 -2.21
C ALA A 172 -25.67 -9.55 -3.65
N PHE A 173 -24.80 -8.70 -4.20
CA PHE A 173 -24.22 -8.90 -5.52
C PHE A 173 -23.38 -10.18 -5.58
N LEU A 174 -22.56 -10.47 -4.57
CA LEU A 174 -21.73 -11.68 -4.55
C LEU A 174 -22.53 -12.97 -4.64
N GLN A 175 -23.76 -12.96 -4.11
CA GLN A 175 -24.70 -14.10 -4.16
C GLN A 175 -25.54 -14.16 -5.46
N SER A 176 -25.57 -13.06 -6.23
CA SER A 176 -26.39 -12.92 -7.43
C SER A 176 -25.90 -13.76 -8.61
N ASP A 177 -26.81 -14.10 -9.53
CA ASP A 177 -26.47 -14.76 -10.79
C ASP A 177 -25.53 -13.92 -11.67
N GLN A 178 -25.59 -12.60 -11.53
CA GLN A 178 -24.69 -11.69 -12.22
C GLN A 178 -23.24 -11.87 -11.79
N ASN A 179 -22.96 -12.20 -10.52
CA ASN A 179 -21.59 -12.49 -10.11
C ASN A 179 -21.13 -13.87 -10.59
N ARG A 180 -22.04 -14.85 -10.69
CA ARG A 180 -21.72 -16.25 -11.07
C ARG A 180 -21.19 -16.41 -12.49
N VAL A 181 -21.44 -15.46 -13.40
CA VAL A 181 -20.94 -15.53 -14.79
C VAL A 181 -19.44 -15.21 -14.92
N GLY A 182 -18.77 -14.80 -13.84
CA GLY A 182 -17.36 -14.48 -13.83
C GLY A 182 -16.72 -14.80 -12.48
N HIS A 183 -15.39 -14.75 -12.44
CA HIS A 183 -14.65 -15.02 -11.21
C HIS A 183 -14.39 -13.72 -10.43
N PRO A 184 -14.75 -13.63 -9.14
CA PRO A 184 -14.58 -12.41 -8.35
C PRO A 184 -13.12 -12.17 -7.97
N VAL A 185 -12.68 -10.94 -8.19
CA VAL A 185 -11.38 -10.42 -7.76
C VAL A 185 -11.61 -9.11 -7.02
N PHE A 186 -11.36 -9.10 -5.71
CA PHE A 186 -11.40 -7.87 -4.92
C PHE A 186 -10.22 -6.99 -5.25
N ILE A 187 -10.49 -5.69 -5.43
CA ILE A 187 -9.49 -4.67 -5.62
C ILE A 187 -9.67 -3.62 -4.52
N SER A 188 -8.57 -3.31 -3.82
CA SER A 188 -8.55 -2.26 -2.81
C SER A 188 -7.38 -1.31 -3.04
N LEU A 189 -7.66 0.00 -2.95
CA LEU A 189 -6.67 1.07 -2.91
C LEU A 189 -6.29 1.44 -1.46
N CYS A 190 -7.01 0.90 -0.48
CA CYS A 190 -6.90 1.24 0.93
C CYS A 190 -6.28 0.16 1.80
N LEU A 191 -6.56 -1.10 1.48
CA LEU A 191 -6.22 -2.25 2.30
C LEU A 191 -5.01 -2.98 1.74
N PHE A 192 -4.14 -3.39 2.65
CA PHE A 192 -3.11 -4.39 2.36
C PHE A 192 -3.71 -5.80 2.26
N SER A 193 -2.94 -6.74 1.71
CA SER A 193 -3.38 -8.15 1.56
C SER A 193 -3.99 -8.75 2.82
N ASP A 194 -3.30 -8.65 3.96
CA ASP A 194 -3.78 -9.18 5.24
C ASP A 194 -5.04 -8.48 5.77
N GLU A 195 -5.25 -7.21 5.42
CA GLU A 195 -6.47 -6.47 5.77
C GLU A 195 -7.65 -6.86 4.88
N VAL A 196 -7.42 -7.16 3.60
CA VAL A 196 -8.46 -7.70 2.72
C VAL A 196 -8.84 -9.12 3.15
N ASP A 197 -7.86 -9.96 3.53
CA ASP A 197 -8.12 -11.30 4.06
C ASP A 197 -8.97 -11.21 5.34
N ALA A 198 -8.66 -10.27 6.24
CA ALA A 198 -9.48 -10.01 7.42
C ALA A 198 -10.90 -9.55 7.07
N PHE A 199 -11.05 -8.70 6.04
CA PHE A 199 -12.36 -8.28 5.52
C PHE A 199 -13.17 -9.47 4.96
N ILE A 200 -12.55 -10.35 4.18
CA ILE A 200 -13.18 -11.56 3.64
C ILE A 200 -13.65 -12.47 4.78
N ALA A 201 -12.78 -12.71 5.76
CA ALA A 201 -13.09 -13.56 6.92
C ALA A 201 -14.21 -12.98 7.77
N HIS A 202 -14.17 -11.67 8.08
CA HIS A 202 -15.18 -10.99 8.88
C HIS A 202 -16.58 -11.06 8.27
N ASN A 203 -16.66 -11.08 6.94
CA ASN A 203 -17.93 -11.15 6.21
C ASN A 203 -18.30 -12.57 5.75
N SER A 204 -17.63 -13.61 6.26
CA SER A 204 -17.90 -15.01 5.91
C SER A 204 -17.83 -15.31 4.41
N LEU A 205 -16.87 -14.69 3.71
CA LEU A 205 -16.68 -14.84 2.26
C LEU A 205 -15.59 -15.87 1.90
N ASN A 206 -15.11 -16.65 2.87
CA ASN A 206 -13.99 -17.58 2.72
C ASN A 206 -14.26 -18.68 1.67
N ASP A 207 -15.51 -19.08 1.49
CA ASP A 207 -15.89 -20.16 0.57
C ASP A 207 -15.97 -19.73 -0.90
N SER A 208 -15.75 -18.44 -1.20
CA SER A 208 -16.03 -17.85 -2.52
C SER A 208 -14.85 -17.83 -3.50
N ASP A 209 -13.71 -18.49 -3.17
CA ASP A 209 -12.43 -18.46 -3.93
C ASP A 209 -12.08 -17.07 -4.48
N ILE A 210 -12.25 -16.02 -3.67
CA ILE A 210 -12.04 -14.64 -4.11
C ILE A 210 -10.54 -14.36 -4.20
N ARG A 211 -10.07 -13.87 -5.36
CA ARG A 211 -8.69 -13.35 -5.48
C ARG A 211 -8.62 -11.90 -5.05
N VAL A 212 -7.43 -11.45 -4.67
CA VAL A 212 -7.25 -10.11 -4.10
C VAL A 212 -6.12 -9.37 -4.81
N ILE A 213 -6.40 -8.13 -5.22
CA ILE A 213 -5.43 -7.12 -5.63
C ILE A 213 -5.42 -6.05 -4.54
N PRO A 214 -4.51 -6.15 -3.56
CA PRO A 214 -4.39 -5.17 -2.48
C PRO A 214 -3.61 -3.93 -2.94
N GLN A 215 -3.55 -2.93 -2.07
CA GLN A 215 -2.95 -1.64 -2.40
C GLN A 215 -1.46 -1.69 -2.72
N GLU A 216 -0.72 -2.66 -2.16
CA GLU A 216 0.72 -2.81 -2.39
C GLU A 216 1.07 -3.30 -3.80
N MET A 217 0.07 -3.66 -4.61
CA MET A 217 0.26 -3.98 -6.03
C MET A 217 0.27 -2.74 -6.94
N PHE A 218 -0.10 -1.56 -6.43
CA PHE A 218 -0.17 -0.35 -7.26
C PHE A 218 1.22 0.29 -7.40
N SER A 219 1.50 0.85 -8.58
CA SER A 219 2.81 1.41 -8.91
C SER A 219 2.70 2.70 -9.71
N ILE A 220 3.70 3.57 -9.61
CA ILE A 220 3.80 4.78 -10.45
C ILE A 220 4.20 4.46 -11.89
N PHE A 221 4.65 3.24 -12.19
CA PHE A 221 5.11 2.86 -13.52
C PHE A 221 3.96 2.32 -14.38
N SER A 222 3.90 2.78 -15.63
CA SER A 222 3.01 2.21 -16.64
C SER A 222 3.49 0.84 -17.16
N SER A 223 2.63 0.15 -17.91
CA SER A 223 2.99 -1.14 -18.52
C SER A 223 4.03 -1.02 -19.65
N GLN A 224 4.20 0.17 -20.22
CA GLN A 224 5.09 0.39 -21.36
C GLN A 224 6.56 0.23 -20.93
N LYS A 225 7.42 -0.24 -21.85
CA LYS A 225 8.84 -0.47 -21.56
C LYS A 225 9.65 0.83 -21.37
N ASN A 226 9.12 1.98 -21.85
CA ASN A 226 9.83 3.25 -21.93
C ASN A 226 9.14 4.39 -21.17
N SER A 227 9.04 4.26 -19.84
CA SER A 227 9.16 5.44 -18.96
C SER A 227 7.95 6.39 -18.85
N GLU A 228 6.71 5.92 -19.00
CA GLU A 228 5.58 6.72 -18.53
C GLU A 228 5.44 6.55 -17.01
N PHE A 229 5.90 7.55 -16.28
CA PHE A 229 5.60 7.74 -14.86
C PHE A 229 4.22 8.36 -14.75
N ASN A 230 3.35 7.73 -13.96
CA ASN A 230 2.11 8.35 -13.53
C ASN A 230 2.40 9.22 -12.30
N THR A 231 1.68 10.33 -12.19
CA THR A 231 1.72 11.21 -11.00
C THR A 231 0.99 10.60 -9.79
N TYR A 232 0.43 9.39 -9.95
CA TYR A 232 -0.28 8.62 -8.94
C TYR A 232 0.00 7.12 -9.11
N PHE A 233 -0.19 6.36 -8.03
CA PHE A 233 -0.08 4.91 -8.05
C PHE A 233 -1.24 4.30 -8.82
N SER A 234 -0.94 3.39 -9.74
CA SER A 234 -1.92 2.82 -10.65
C SER A 234 -1.60 1.35 -10.95
N LEU A 235 -2.60 0.63 -11.44
CA LEU A 235 -2.43 -0.72 -11.96
C LEU A 235 -3.08 -0.80 -13.34
N LYS A 236 -2.31 -1.24 -14.34
CA LYS A 236 -2.84 -1.49 -15.68
C LYS A 236 -3.38 -2.91 -15.78
N LEU A 237 -4.69 -3.03 -15.61
CA LEU A 237 -5.41 -4.28 -15.40
C LEU A 237 -5.29 -5.23 -16.60
N ASP A 238 -5.50 -4.76 -17.82
CA ASP A 238 -5.37 -5.57 -19.04
C ASP A 238 -3.95 -6.15 -19.21
N ALA A 239 -2.91 -5.36 -18.92
CA ALA A 239 -1.52 -5.82 -18.93
C ALA A 239 -1.18 -6.75 -17.76
N PHE A 240 -1.77 -6.53 -16.59
CA PHE A 240 -1.54 -7.34 -15.39
C PHE A 240 -2.13 -8.75 -15.52
N PHE A 241 -3.38 -8.85 -15.98
CA PHE A 241 -4.05 -10.12 -16.27
C PHE A 241 -3.57 -10.77 -17.57
N GLN A 242 -2.74 -10.07 -18.37
CA GLN A 242 -2.28 -10.52 -19.69
C GLN A 242 -3.43 -10.93 -20.60
N SER A 243 -4.58 -10.29 -20.42
CA SER A 243 -5.81 -10.74 -21.03
C SER A 243 -5.81 -10.39 -22.52
N LYS A 244 -5.60 -11.40 -23.37
CA LYS A 244 -5.91 -11.32 -24.79
C LYS A 244 -7.35 -11.75 -25.10
N THR A 245 -7.92 -12.61 -24.26
CA THR A 245 -9.22 -13.26 -24.49
C THR A 245 -10.21 -13.11 -23.34
N GLN A 246 -9.76 -12.75 -22.14
CA GLN A 246 -10.62 -12.65 -20.96
C GLN A 246 -11.30 -11.29 -20.91
N LYS A 247 -12.60 -11.30 -20.62
CA LYS A 247 -13.38 -10.08 -20.42
C LYS A 247 -13.21 -9.59 -18.99
N LEU A 248 -12.61 -8.41 -18.83
CA LEU A 248 -12.51 -7.73 -17.54
C LEU A 248 -13.72 -6.82 -17.35
N THR A 249 -14.47 -7.01 -16.27
CA THR A 249 -15.59 -6.15 -15.86
C THR A 249 -15.31 -5.58 -14.47
N LEU A 250 -15.18 -4.26 -14.39
CA LEU A 250 -15.05 -3.50 -13.15
C LEU A 250 -16.42 -3.20 -12.56
N PHE A 251 -16.69 -3.79 -11.40
CA PHE A 251 -17.88 -3.61 -10.58
C PHE A 251 -17.64 -2.52 -9.53
N LEU A 252 -18.53 -1.52 -9.54
CA LEU A 252 -18.51 -0.36 -8.65
C LEU A 252 -19.86 -0.24 -7.92
N PRO A 253 -19.91 0.37 -6.73
CA PRO A 253 -21.21 0.72 -6.16
C PRO A 253 -21.95 1.71 -7.05
N LYS A 254 -23.29 1.66 -7.04
CA LYS A 254 -24.13 2.65 -7.73
C LYS A 254 -23.70 4.08 -7.40
N SER A 255 -23.65 4.93 -8.43
CA SER A 255 -23.23 6.34 -8.37
C SER A 255 -21.72 6.59 -8.23
N PHE A 256 -20.89 5.57 -8.08
CA PHE A 256 -19.43 5.75 -8.10
C PHE A 256 -18.87 5.76 -9.52
N LYS A 257 -17.81 6.54 -9.71
CA LYS A 257 -17.01 6.53 -10.95
C LYS A 257 -15.81 5.61 -10.75
N ALA A 258 -15.32 5.03 -11.84
CA ALA A 258 -14.12 4.21 -11.80
C ALA A 258 -12.92 5.04 -11.29
N PRO A 259 -12.17 4.55 -10.29
CA PRO A 259 -10.93 5.17 -9.85
C PRO A 259 -9.94 5.40 -10.98
N ILE A 260 -9.24 6.54 -10.97
CA ILE A 260 -8.23 6.86 -11.99
C ILE A 260 -7.04 5.90 -11.96
N GLU A 261 -6.79 5.28 -10.80
CA GLU A 261 -5.74 4.31 -10.53
C GLU A 261 -5.94 3.00 -11.30
N PHE A 262 -7.17 2.68 -11.70
CA PHE A 262 -7.49 1.50 -12.51
C PHE A 262 -7.31 1.84 -13.99
N LYS A 263 -6.25 1.32 -14.60
CA LYS A 263 -5.91 1.59 -16.02
C LYS A 263 -6.12 0.37 -16.90
N GLY A 264 -6.22 0.62 -18.21
CA GLY A 264 -6.31 -0.43 -19.22
C GLY A 264 -7.74 -0.62 -19.74
N LYS A 265 -7.93 -1.70 -20.50
CA LYS A 265 -9.24 -2.05 -21.09
C LYS A 265 -10.06 -2.91 -20.12
N TYR A 266 -11.24 -2.41 -19.75
CA TYR A 266 -12.26 -3.13 -19.00
C TYR A 266 -13.64 -2.51 -19.28
N GLN A 267 -14.71 -3.25 -19.00
CA GLN A 267 -16.07 -2.73 -18.98
C GLN A 267 -16.44 -2.31 -17.57
N THR A 268 -17.28 -1.30 -17.40
CA THR A 268 -17.79 -0.91 -16.09
C THR A 268 -19.21 -1.44 -15.90
N ALA A 269 -19.47 -2.00 -14.73
CA ALA A 269 -20.79 -2.43 -14.27
C ALA A 269 -20.99 -1.97 -12.81
N TYR A 270 -22.22 -2.07 -12.32
CA TYR A 270 -22.57 -1.65 -10.97
C TYR A 270 -23.11 -2.81 -10.15
N TYR A 271 -22.85 -2.77 -8.86
CA TYR A 271 -23.57 -3.53 -7.84
C TYR A 271 -24.40 -2.58 -6.96
#